data_AF-A0A183XG62-F1
#
_entry.id   AF-A0A183XG62-F1
#
_cell.length_a   1.000
_cell.length_b   1.000
_cell.length_c   1.000
_cell.angle_alpha   90.00
_cell.angle_beta   90.00
_cell.angle_gamma   90.00
#
_symmetry.space_group_name_H-M   'P 1'
#
loop_
_entity.id
_entity.type
_entity.pdbx_description
1 polymer ?
#
loop_
_entity_poly.entity_id
_entity_poly.type
_entity_poly.pdbx_seq_one_letter_code
_entity_poly.pdbx_strand_id
1 'polypeptide(L)'
;MEETQLQFLTNITAGIFQLVNITSAALALAIWDYSHYQSLRNIAYYGSLIVSASISTTIVIMLLRGIHNKQPYLMLPFIVYCSLQAVISLMLLSYFITTAILQYWFSGTLSLYTTQMIAIFISASLYWVISLWIVREQRQQIEKSAESHHKLLL
;
A
#
# COMPACT_ATOMS: atom_id res chain seq x y z
N MET A 1 9.02 9.89 -18.13
CA MET A 1 10.17 9.55 -17.26
C MET A 1 11.06 8.56 -17.98
N GLU A 2 12.40 8.60 -17.82
CA GLU A 2 13.28 7.59 -18.41
C GLU A 2 12.97 6.20 -17.81
N GLU A 3 13.07 5.11 -18.61
CA GLU A 3 12.74 3.74 -18.17
C GLU A 3 13.50 3.37 -16.88
N THR A 4 14.78 3.73 -16.80
CA THR A 4 15.62 3.45 -15.62
C THR A 4 15.16 4.21 -14.38
N GLN A 5 14.74 5.48 -14.53
CA GLN A 5 14.22 6.28 -13.41
C GLN A 5 12.92 5.71 -12.87
N LEU A 6 12.03 5.27 -13.77
CA LEU A 6 10.73 4.73 -13.37
C LEU A 6 10.84 3.34 -12.74
N GLN A 7 11.76 2.51 -13.23
CA GLN A 7 12.14 1.25 -12.59
C GLN A 7 12.68 1.50 -11.17
N PHE A 8 13.56 2.49 -11.01
CA PHE A 8 14.12 2.86 -9.71
C PHE A 8 13.03 3.31 -8.72
N LEU A 9 12.12 4.20 -9.15
CA LEU A 9 10.98 4.63 -8.33
C LEU A 9 10.05 3.46 -7.97
N THR A 10 9.82 2.54 -8.91
CA THR A 10 9.00 1.35 -8.64
C THR A 10 9.66 0.45 -7.60
N ASN A 11 10.98 0.27 -7.65
CA ASN A 11 11.72 -0.49 -6.65
C ASN A 11 11.69 0.17 -5.27
N ILE A 12 11.83 1.50 -5.20
CA ILE A 12 11.67 2.25 -3.94
C ILE A 12 10.25 2.03 -3.38
N THR A 13 9.23 2.15 -4.22
CA THR A 13 7.83 1.96 -3.84
C THR A 13 7.60 0.55 -3.27
N ALA A 14 8.14 -0.48 -3.94
CA ALA A 14 8.08 -1.86 -3.45
C ALA A 14 8.81 -2.04 -2.10
N GLY A 15 9.97 -1.39 -1.94
CA GLY A 15 10.75 -1.41 -0.70
C GLY A 15 10.02 -0.76 0.47
N ILE A 16 9.46 0.43 0.27
CA ILE A 16 8.66 1.14 1.29
C ILE A 16 7.44 0.29 1.67
N PHE A 17 6.74 -0.27 0.69
CA PHE A 17 5.60 -1.14 0.94
C PHE A 17 5.97 -2.33 1.83
N GLN A 18 7.06 -3.04 1.51
CA GLN A 18 7.50 -4.18 2.31
C GLN A 18 7.94 -3.76 3.73
N LEU A 19 8.61 -2.62 3.87
CA LEU A 19 9.01 -2.08 5.17
C LEU A 19 7.80 -1.74 6.03
N VAL A 20 6.77 -1.11 5.46
CA VAL A 20 5.50 -0.80 6.15
C VAL A 20 4.80 -2.09 6.58
N ASN A 21 4.78 -3.13 5.76
CA ASN A 21 4.17 -4.41 6.14
C ASN A 21 4.90 -5.08 7.31
N ILE A 22 6.24 -5.10 7.27
CA ILE A 22 7.06 -5.71 8.34
C ILE A 22 6.88 -4.94 9.65
N THR A 23 6.96 -3.61 9.60
CA THR A 23 6.78 -2.75 10.79
C THR A 23 5.37 -2.83 11.35
N SER A 24 4.34 -2.87 10.49
CA SER A 24 2.95 -3.07 10.91
C SER A 24 2.75 -4.44 11.57
N ALA A 25 3.32 -5.51 11.02
CA ALA A 25 3.21 -6.84 11.61
C ALA A 25 3.93 -6.91 12.97
N ALA A 26 5.12 -6.33 13.08
CA ALA A 26 5.87 -6.26 14.34
C ALA A 26 5.10 -5.46 15.40
N LEU A 27 4.51 -4.32 15.03
CA LEU A 27 3.69 -3.51 15.93
C LEU A 27 2.43 -4.25 16.38
N ALA A 28 1.78 -4.96 15.46
CA ALA A 28 0.59 -5.77 15.76
C ALA A 28 0.91 -6.85 16.80
N LEU A 29 2.03 -7.56 16.62
CA LEU A 29 2.52 -8.55 17.58
C LEU A 29 2.88 -7.93 18.95
N ALA A 30 3.45 -6.72 18.97
CA ALA A 30 3.85 -6.04 20.20
C ALA A 30 2.67 -5.55 21.04
N ILE A 31 1.57 -5.14 20.40
CA ILE A 31 0.37 -4.64 21.08
C ILE A 31 -0.57 -5.79 21.51
N TRP A 32 -0.43 -6.98 20.91
CA TRP A 32 -1.34 -8.09 21.17
C TRP A 32 -1.10 -8.76 22.54
N ASP A 33 -2.06 -8.60 23.44
CA ASP A 33 -2.06 -9.30 24.73
C ASP A 33 -2.50 -10.77 24.58
N TYR A 34 -1.52 -11.63 24.35
CA TYR A 34 -1.74 -13.07 24.19
C TYR A 34 -2.31 -13.75 25.46
N SER A 35 -2.07 -13.17 26.63
CA SER A 35 -2.47 -13.76 27.92
C SER A 35 -3.96 -13.59 28.20
N HIS A 36 -4.54 -12.52 27.66
CA HIS A 36 -5.94 -12.17 27.89
C HIS A 36 -6.93 -12.95 27.02
N TYR A 37 -6.49 -13.49 25.89
CA TYR A 37 -7.38 -14.09 24.89
C TYR A 37 -7.32 -15.62 24.84
N GLN A 38 -8.48 -16.22 24.56
CA GLN A 38 -8.63 -17.66 24.34
C GLN A 38 -7.71 -18.14 23.20
N SER A 39 -7.17 -19.36 23.33
CA SER A 39 -6.22 -19.96 22.37
C SER A 39 -6.66 -19.85 20.91
N LEU A 40 -7.94 -20.08 20.61
CA LEU A 40 -8.51 -19.98 19.26
C LEU A 40 -8.36 -18.57 18.67
N ARG A 41 -8.56 -17.52 19.47
CA ARG A 41 -8.41 -16.13 19.02
C ARG A 41 -6.95 -15.77 18.74
N ASN A 42 -6.04 -16.27 19.57
CA ASN A 42 -4.60 -16.12 19.34
C ASN A 42 -4.18 -16.81 18.03
N ILE A 43 -4.61 -18.06 17.81
CA ILE A 43 -4.32 -18.79 16.56
C ILE A 43 -4.88 -18.04 15.34
N ALA A 44 -6.12 -17.57 15.41
CA ALA A 44 -6.73 -16.81 14.33
C ALA A 44 -5.97 -15.50 14.05
N TYR A 45 -5.54 -14.79 15.10
CA TYR A 45 -4.77 -13.55 14.98
C TYR A 45 -3.40 -13.80 14.32
N TYR A 46 -2.59 -14.72 14.86
CA TYR A 46 -1.29 -15.05 14.28
C TYR A 46 -1.41 -15.62 12.86
N GLY A 47 -2.41 -16.48 12.62
CA GLY A 47 -2.70 -17.00 11.29
C GLY A 47 -3.03 -15.89 10.29
N SER A 48 -3.85 -14.91 10.69
CA SER A 48 -4.18 -13.76 9.83
C SER A 48 -2.96 -12.89 9.50
N LEU A 49 -2.04 -12.71 10.46
CA LEU A 49 -0.80 -11.96 10.24
C LEU A 49 0.12 -12.68 9.25
N ILE A 50 0.28 -14.01 9.40
CA ILE A 50 1.09 -14.83 8.49
C ILE A 50 0.51 -14.79 7.07
N VAL A 51 -0.81 -14.96 6.93
CA VAL A 51 -1.49 -14.91 5.63
C VAL A 51 -1.35 -13.53 5.00
N SER A 52 -1.57 -12.45 5.77
CA SER A 52 -1.43 -11.07 5.30
C SER A 52 0.00 -10.75 4.83
N ALA A 53 1.01 -11.13 5.62
CA ALA A 53 2.41 -10.96 5.26
C ALA A 53 2.79 -11.78 4.02
N SER A 54 2.27 -13.01 3.89
CA SER A 54 2.52 -13.89 2.74
C SER A 54 1.91 -13.32 1.45
N ILE A 55 0.68 -12.84 1.51
CA ILE A 55 0.00 -12.19 0.37
C ILE A 55 0.78 -10.94 -0.05
N SER A 56 1.11 -10.08 0.91
CA SER A 56 1.82 -8.81 0.63
C SER A 56 3.19 -9.06 0.01
N THR A 57 3.94 -10.04 0.55
CA THR A 57 5.25 -10.43 0.01
C THR A 57 5.12 -11.02 -1.40
N THR A 58 4.09 -11.84 -1.65
CA THR A 58 3.81 -12.40 -2.98
C THR A 58 3.54 -11.29 -4.01
N ILE A 59 2.75 -10.28 -3.63
CA ILE A 59 2.45 -9.13 -4.49
C ILE A 59 3.73 -8.36 -4.85
N VAL A 60 4.65 -8.16 -3.89
CA VAL A 60 5.96 -7.51 -4.14
C VAL A 60 6.82 -8.35 -5.08
N ILE A 61 6.91 -9.66 -4.85
CA ILE A 61 7.69 -10.56 -5.72
C ILE A 61 7.12 -10.53 -7.14
N MET A 62 5.81 -10.56 -7.30
CA MET A 62 5.15 -10.44 -8.60
C MET A 62 5.49 -9.09 -9.27
N LEU A 63 5.44 -7.98 -8.53
CA LEU A 63 5.82 -6.67 -9.05
C LEU A 63 7.27 -6.64 -9.55
N LEU A 64 8.22 -7.07 -8.72
CA LEU A 64 9.66 -7.07 -9.06
C LEU A 64 9.95 -8.00 -10.25
N ARG A 65 9.32 -9.18 -10.28
CA ARG A 65 9.41 -10.11 -11.40
C ARG A 65 8.79 -9.55 -12.68
N GLY A 66 7.69 -8.81 -12.56
CA GLY A 66 7.01 -8.13 -13.67
C GLY A 66 7.90 -7.08 -14.32
N ILE A 67 8.66 -6.33 -13.51
CA ILE A 67 9.64 -5.35 -14.01
C ILE A 67 10.80 -6.07 -14.69
N HIS A 68 11.41 -7.04 -13.99
CA HIS A 68 12.58 -7.76 -14.48
C HIS A 68 12.32 -8.50 -15.80
N ASN A 69 11.16 -9.16 -15.92
CA ASN A 69 10.81 -9.95 -17.10
C ASN A 69 10.00 -9.15 -18.14
N LYS A 70 9.79 -7.84 -17.94
CA LYS A 70 8.95 -6.99 -18.79
C LYS A 70 7.55 -7.58 -19.02
N GLN A 71 6.94 -8.11 -17.95
CA GLN A 71 5.64 -8.77 -17.96
C GLN A 71 4.58 -7.89 -17.26
N PRO A 72 3.77 -7.12 -18.00
CA PRO A 72 2.86 -6.13 -17.42
C PRO A 72 1.72 -6.73 -16.60
N TYR A 73 1.36 -7.99 -16.86
CA TYR A 73 0.31 -8.70 -16.13
C TYR A 73 0.71 -9.01 -14.68
N LEU A 74 2.01 -9.22 -14.40
CA LEU A 74 2.51 -9.47 -13.04
C LEU A 74 2.45 -8.23 -12.15
N MET A 75 2.30 -7.04 -12.75
CA MET A 75 2.17 -5.78 -12.02
C MET A 75 0.73 -5.52 -11.54
N LEU A 76 -0.26 -6.22 -12.10
CA LEU A 76 -1.68 -6.02 -11.81
C LEU A 76 -2.05 -6.24 -10.33
N PRO A 77 -1.56 -7.29 -9.63
CA PRO A 77 -1.90 -7.50 -8.23
C PRO A 77 -1.51 -6.31 -7.34
N PHE A 78 -0.35 -5.70 -7.60
CA PHE A 78 0.09 -4.51 -6.86
C PHE A 78 -0.78 -3.28 -7.16
N ILE A 79 -1.20 -3.09 -8.42
CA ILE A 79 -2.10 -2.01 -8.82
C ILE A 79 -3.46 -2.16 -8.13
N VAL A 80 -4.03 -3.36 -8.12
CA VAL A 80 -5.31 -3.65 -7.45
C VAL A 80 -5.17 -3.39 -5.96
N TYR A 81 -4.11 -3.91 -5.33
CA TYR A 81 -3.85 -3.69 -3.91
C TYR A 81 -3.74 -2.20 -3.56
N CYS A 82 -2.94 -1.43 -4.31
CA CYS A 82 -2.78 0.01 -4.10
C CYS A 82 -4.09 0.77 -4.31
N SER A 83 -4.91 0.39 -5.29
CA SER A 83 -6.21 1.02 -5.51
C SER A 83 -7.17 0.79 -4.34
N LEU A 84 -7.20 -0.43 -3.77
CA LEU A 84 -8.01 -0.74 -2.60
C LEU A 84 -7.53 0.05 -1.38
N GLN A 85 -6.22 0.09 -1.14
CA GLN A 85 -5.65 0.84 -0.03
C GLN A 85 -5.85 2.36 -0.17
N ALA A 86 -5.78 2.91 -1.38
CA ALA A 86 -6.09 4.32 -1.62
C ALA A 86 -7.54 4.64 -1.24
N VAL A 87 -8.50 3.79 -1.63
CA VAL A 87 -9.92 3.98 -1.27
C VAL A 87 -10.12 3.88 0.24
N ILE A 88 -9.56 2.86 0.90
CA ILE A 88 -9.66 2.69 2.35
C ILE A 88 -9.04 3.88 3.09
N SER A 89 -7.86 4.35 2.65
CA SER A 89 -7.17 5.48 3.25
C SER A 89 -7.96 6.78 3.12
N LEU A 90 -8.58 7.04 1.95
CA LEU A 90 -9.44 8.20 1.74
C LEU A 90 -10.73 8.14 2.57
N MET A 91 -11.33 6.96 2.72
CA MET A 91 -12.50 6.75 3.58
C MET A 91 -12.17 7.02 5.06
N LEU A 92 -11.00 6.57 5.54
CA LEU A 92 -10.56 6.86 6.90
C LEU A 92 -10.23 8.34 7.07
N LEU A 93 -9.56 8.95 6.09
CA LEU A 93 -9.28 10.38 6.11
C LEU A 93 -10.57 11.21 6.19
N SER A 94 -11.59 10.89 5.40
CA SER A 94 -12.88 11.61 5.43
C SER A 94 -13.59 11.41 6.77
N TYR A 95 -13.53 10.22 7.36
CA TYR A 95 -14.03 9.94 8.69
C TYR A 95 -13.33 10.79 9.77
N PHE A 96 -12.00 10.85 9.77
CA PHE A 96 -11.23 11.63 10.75
C PHE A 96 -11.45 13.15 10.57
N ILE A 97 -11.54 13.64 9.33
CA ILE A 97 -11.87 15.04 9.06
C ILE A 97 -13.28 15.38 9.58
N THR A 98 -14.27 14.53 9.30
CA THR A 98 -15.64 14.74 9.78
C THR A 98 -15.70 14.76 11.31
N THR A 99 -14.99 13.83 11.95
CA THR A 99 -14.87 13.76 13.41
C THR A 99 -14.18 14.99 13.99
N ALA A 100 -13.13 15.49 13.32
CA ALA A 100 -12.42 16.71 13.74
C ALA A 100 -13.30 17.95 13.63
N ILE A 101 -14.09 18.07 12.56
CA ILE A 101 -15.05 19.18 12.38
C ILE A 101 -16.11 19.12 13.48
N LEU A 102 -16.69 17.95 13.75
CA LEU A 102 -17.66 17.78 14.83
C LEU A 102 -17.05 18.12 16.20
N GLN A 103 -15.85 17.63 16.49
CA GLN A 103 -15.15 17.92 17.74
C GLN A 103 -14.88 19.41 17.90
N TYR A 104 -14.43 20.08 16.84
CA TYR A 104 -14.22 21.53 16.84
C TYR A 104 -15.54 22.29 17.07
N TRP A 105 -16.64 21.83 16.47
CA TRP A 105 -17.94 22.47 16.61
C TRP A 105 -18.54 22.33 18.02
N PHE A 106 -18.39 21.17 18.67
CA PHE A 106 -18.93 20.93 20.02
C PHE A 106 -18.02 21.40 21.15
N SER A 107 -16.70 21.22 21.01
CA SER A 107 -15.74 21.45 22.11
C SER A 107 -14.89 22.70 21.92
N GLY A 108 -14.96 23.37 20.76
CA GLY A 108 -14.13 24.53 20.41
C GLY A 108 -12.62 24.22 20.29
N THR A 109 -12.22 22.97 20.52
CA THR A 109 -10.84 22.53 20.62
C THR A 109 -10.64 21.29 19.77
N LEU A 110 -9.55 21.26 19.03
CA LEU A 110 -9.16 20.13 18.20
C LEU A 110 -8.09 19.35 18.96
N SER A 111 -8.35 18.07 19.23
CA SER A 111 -7.39 17.23 19.96
C SER A 111 -6.11 17.04 19.13
N LEU A 112 -4.95 17.14 19.78
CA LEU A 112 -3.64 16.83 19.18
C LEU A 112 -3.66 15.45 18.51
N TYR A 113 -4.33 14.48 19.14
CA TYR A 113 -4.48 13.12 18.60
C TYR A 113 -5.21 13.11 17.26
N THR A 114 -6.31 13.87 17.15
CA THR A 114 -7.08 14.00 15.91
C THR A 114 -6.23 14.62 14.79
N THR A 115 -5.45 15.66 15.09
CA THR A 115 -4.51 16.27 14.14
C THR A 115 -3.47 15.26 13.65
N GLN A 116 -2.89 14.48 14.56
CA GLN A 116 -1.89 13.46 14.22
C GLN A 116 -2.48 12.38 13.31
N MET A 117 -3.68 11.90 13.61
CA MET A 117 -4.37 10.91 12.77
C MET A 117 -4.66 11.44 11.37
N ILE A 118 -5.14 12.68 11.26
CA ILE A 118 -5.35 13.33 9.95
C ILE A 118 -4.02 13.40 9.17
N ALA A 119 -2.93 13.85 9.80
CA ALA A 119 -1.63 13.94 9.16
C ALA A 119 -1.11 12.58 8.65
N ILE A 120 -1.29 11.51 9.45
CA ILE A 120 -0.94 10.14 9.07
C ILE A 120 -1.76 9.69 7.86
N PHE A 121 -3.08 9.91 7.86
CA PHE A 121 -3.95 9.48 6.76
C PHE A 121 -3.76 10.29 5.47
N ILE A 122 -3.41 11.57 5.56
CA ILE A 122 -2.98 12.37 4.41
C ILE A 122 -1.72 11.75 3.80
N SER A 123 -0.71 11.46 4.63
CA SER A 123 0.56 10.88 4.19
C SER A 123 0.36 9.51 3.55
N ALA A 124 -0.47 8.66 4.16
CA ALA A 124 -0.83 7.36 3.62
C ALA A 124 -1.59 7.47 2.29
N SER A 125 -2.57 8.36 2.20
CA SER A 125 -3.34 8.59 0.96
C SER A 125 -2.44 9.04 -0.18
N LEU A 126 -1.54 9.99 0.09
CA LEU A 126 -0.56 10.46 -0.89
C LEU A 126 0.36 9.33 -1.34
N TYR A 127 0.87 8.53 -0.40
CA TYR A 127 1.71 7.38 -0.70
C TYR A 127 1.01 6.41 -1.66
N TRP A 128 -0.23 6.01 -1.38
CA TRP A 128 -0.96 5.05 -2.22
C TRP A 128 -1.25 5.61 -3.62
N VAL A 129 -1.61 6.89 -3.72
CA VAL A 129 -1.88 7.55 -5.01
C VAL A 129 -0.61 7.67 -5.85
N ILE A 130 0.50 8.10 -5.25
CA ILE A 130 1.80 8.21 -5.94
C ILE A 130 2.29 6.82 -6.38
N SER A 131 2.18 5.82 -5.50
CA SER A 131 2.54 4.43 -5.80
C SER A 131 1.74 3.90 -6.99
N LEU A 132 0.42 4.14 -6.98
CA LEU A 132 -0.46 3.74 -8.07
C LEU A 132 -0.08 4.41 -9.40
N TRP A 133 0.27 5.69 -9.36
CA TRP A 133 0.69 6.44 -10.55
C TRP A 133 2.00 5.88 -11.12
N ILE A 134 3.03 5.70 -10.29
CA ILE A 134 4.35 5.16 -10.70
C ILE A 134 4.19 3.78 -11.34
N VAL A 135 3.48 2.85 -10.68
CA VAL A 135 3.36 1.47 -11.18
C VAL A 135 2.51 1.40 -12.45
N ARG A 136 1.48 2.25 -12.58
CA ARG A 136 0.71 2.35 -13.83
C ARG A 136 1.54 2.89 -14.98
N GLU A 137 2.34 3.92 -14.75
CA GLU A 137 3.25 4.44 -15.77
C GLU A 137 4.26 3.36 -16.18
N GLN A 138 4.84 2.62 -15.22
CA GLN A 138 5.82 1.56 -15.50
C GLN A 138 5.19 0.44 -16.33
N ARG A 139 3.96 0.04 -16.00
CA ARG A 139 3.20 -0.95 -16.77
C ARG A 139 2.94 -0.47 -18.20
N GLN A 140 2.50 0.78 -18.37
CA GLN A 140 2.24 1.37 -19.69
C GLN A 140 3.52 1.47 -20.53
N GLN A 141 4.66 1.79 -19.92
CA GLN A 141 5.95 1.82 -20.63
C GLN A 141 6.34 0.43 -21.14
N ILE A 142 6.19 -0.60 -20.29
CA ILE A 142 6.44 -1.99 -20.68
C ILE A 142 5.51 -2.43 -21.82
N GLU A 143 4.21 -2.12 -21.74
CA GLU A 143 3.24 -2.43 -22.81
C GLU A 143 3.61 -1.76 -24.14
N LYS A 144 3.92 -0.45 -24.12
CA LYS A 144 4.35 0.29 -25.31
C LYS A 144 5.63 -0.28 -25.92
N SER A 145 6.58 -0.69 -25.09
CA SER A 145 7.82 -1.32 -25.55
C SER A 145 7.56 -2.68 -26.20
N ALA A 146 6.61 -3.47 -25.69
CA ALA A 146 6.26 -4.75 -26.30
C ALA A 146 5.56 -4.57 -27.66
N GLU A 147 4.65 -3.59 -27.75
CA GLU A 147 3.97 -3.25 -29.00
C GLU A 147 4.92 -2.73 -30.08
N SER A 148 5.92 -1.92 -29.72
CA SER A 148 6.89 -1.38 -30.68
C SER A 148 7.76 -2.50 -31.28
N HIS A 149 8.12 -3.51 -30.49
CA HIS A 149 8.86 -4.67 -30.98
C HIS A 149 8.00 -5.54 -31.93
N HIS A 150 6.70 -5.66 -31.66
CA HIS A 150 5.80 -6.40 -32.55
C HIS A 150 5.65 -5.72 -33.92
N LYS A 151 5.60 -4.39 -33.97
CA LYS A 151 5.54 -3.62 -35.23
C LYS A 151 6.83 -3.68 -36.06
N LEU A 152 7.98 -3.96 -35.45
CA LEU A 152 9.26 -4.09 -36.16
C LEU A 152 9.45 -5.48 -36.79
N LEU A 153 8.66 -6.47 -36.38
CA LEU A 153 8.71 -7.85 -36.86
C LEU A 153 7.65 -8.14 -37.95
N LEU A 154 6.80 -7.16 -38.27
CA LEU A 154 5.77 -7.18 -39.31
C LEU A 154 6.15 -6.23 -40.44
#